data_AF-A0A8H3MB71-F1
#
_entry.id   AF-A0A8H3MB71-F1
#
_cell.length_a   1.000
_cell.length_b   1.000
_cell.length_c   1.000
_cell.angle_alpha   90.00
_cell.angle_beta   90.00
_cell.angle_gamma   90.00
#
_symmetry.space_group_name_H-M   'P 1'
#
loop_
_entity.id
_entity.type
_entity.pdbx_description
1 polymer ?
#
loop_
_entity_poly.entity_id
_entity_poly.type
_entity_poly.pdbx_seq_one_letter_code
_entity_poly.pdbx_strand_id
1 'polypeptide(L)'
;MERPSTPPSILRLQSDQEFELPAPRQDDRSISEYFEFIKFYTLLQNKDLDDIDIKVKFIVGLSPDNKKCAEEFGKYKAGELKQGNESIRKFYQKLERLRKLSECDEEDLRKKIFCGISSKNQDEVKLWGMNLPLDELIERLETLEQLSE
;
A
#
# COMPACT_ATOMS: atom_id res chain seq x y z
N MET A 1 31.89 -65.17 12.53
CA MET A 1 30.69 -64.87 11.72
C MET A 1 30.31 -63.43 11.98
N GLU A 2 30.73 -62.53 11.10
CA GLU A 2 30.45 -61.10 11.22
C GLU A 2 29.04 -60.79 10.73
N ARG A 3 28.28 -60.00 11.48
CA ARG A 3 26.96 -59.52 11.08
C ARG A 3 27.12 -58.29 10.18
N PRO A 4 26.37 -58.12 9.09
CA PRO A 4 26.44 -56.92 8.28
C PRO A 4 25.87 -55.71 9.03
N SER A 5 26.63 -54.61 8.99
CA SER A 5 26.22 -53.27 9.43
C SER A 5 25.06 -52.76 8.56
N THR A 6 23.97 -52.35 9.19
CA THR A 6 22.95 -51.50 8.54
C THR A 6 23.22 -50.06 8.98
N PRO A 7 23.38 -49.09 8.07
CA PRO A 7 23.57 -47.69 8.48
C PRO A 7 22.31 -47.18 9.20
N PRO A 8 22.43 -46.23 10.14
CA PRO A 8 21.26 -45.57 10.67
C PRO A 8 20.56 -44.89 9.50
N SER A 9 19.27 -45.14 9.34
CA SER A 9 18.42 -44.39 8.44
C SER A 9 18.47 -42.93 8.89
N ILE A 10 19.34 -42.14 8.23
CA ILE A 10 19.27 -40.69 8.25
C ILE A 10 17.86 -40.39 7.76
N LEU A 11 17.03 -39.93 8.70
CA LEU A 11 15.70 -39.44 8.44
C LEU A 11 15.80 -38.46 7.27
N ARG A 12 15.40 -38.93 6.09
CA ARG A 12 15.02 -38.10 4.95
C ARG A 12 13.85 -37.25 5.44
N LEU A 13 14.15 -36.09 6.01
CA LEU A 13 13.19 -35.01 6.12
C LEU A 13 12.90 -34.57 4.68
N GLN A 14 11.82 -35.12 4.14
CA GLN A 14 11.13 -34.54 2.99
C GLN A 14 10.67 -33.15 3.43
N SER A 15 11.47 -32.13 3.13
CA SER A 15 11.15 -30.72 3.40
C SER A 15 10.94 -29.99 2.09
N ASP A 16 10.04 -30.53 1.26
CA ASP A 16 9.49 -29.81 0.11
C ASP A 16 8.19 -29.06 0.49
N GLN A 17 7.87 -28.96 1.78
CA GLN A 17 6.76 -28.15 2.25
C GLN A 17 7.25 -26.71 2.37
N GLU A 18 7.00 -25.90 1.35
CA GLU A 18 7.13 -24.44 1.44
C GLU A 18 6.34 -23.97 2.66
N PHE A 19 7.04 -23.49 3.68
CA PHE A 19 6.44 -22.96 4.89
C PHE A 19 5.85 -21.59 4.58
N GLU A 20 4.63 -21.57 4.06
CA GLU A 20 3.86 -20.34 3.91
C GLU A 20 3.46 -19.84 5.29
N LEU A 21 4.19 -18.85 5.79
CA LEU A 21 3.84 -18.18 7.03
C LEU A 21 2.48 -17.50 6.89
N PRO A 22 1.54 -17.77 7.82
CA PRO A 22 0.25 -17.08 7.80
C PRO A 22 0.47 -15.57 7.94
N ALA A 23 -0.40 -14.79 7.31
CA ALA A 23 -0.38 -13.35 7.46
C ALA A 23 -0.50 -12.96 8.95
N PRO A 24 0.35 -12.06 9.45
CA PRO A 24 0.29 -11.59 10.83
C PRO A 24 -1.08 -11.02 11.20
N ARG A 25 -1.49 -11.26 12.46
CA ARG A 25 -2.65 -10.61 13.07
C ARG A 25 -2.22 -9.97 14.39
N GLN A 26 -2.80 -8.81 14.69
CA GLN A 26 -2.55 -8.08 15.92
C GLN A 26 -3.20 -8.79 17.11
N ASP A 27 -4.43 -9.28 16.93
CA ASP A 27 -5.25 -9.87 17.98
C ASP A 27 -5.25 -8.96 19.23
N ASP A 28 -4.96 -9.50 20.41
CA ASP A 28 -4.90 -8.76 21.68
C ASP A 28 -3.52 -8.11 21.96
N ARG A 29 -2.58 -8.20 21.02
CA ARG A 29 -1.23 -7.63 21.19
C ARG A 29 -1.26 -6.11 21.07
N SER A 30 -0.29 -5.47 21.73
CA SER A 30 -0.04 -4.05 21.50
C SER A 30 0.37 -3.78 20.04
N ILE A 31 0.10 -2.56 19.56
CA ILE A 31 0.49 -2.16 18.19
C ILE A 31 2.01 -2.25 17.98
N SER A 32 2.81 -1.97 19.01
CA SER A 32 4.26 -2.09 18.97
C SER A 32 4.72 -3.55 18.81
N GLU A 33 4.14 -4.48 19.57
CA GLU A 33 4.47 -5.90 19.46
C GLU A 33 4.06 -6.47 18.11
N TYR A 34 2.89 -6.06 17.60
CA TYR A 34 2.44 -6.43 16.27
C TYR A 34 3.36 -5.87 15.18
N PHE A 35 3.82 -4.63 15.31
CA PHE A 35 4.76 -4.04 14.36
C PHE A 35 6.12 -4.74 14.35
N GLU A 36 6.66 -5.13 15.51
CA GLU A 36 7.86 -5.96 15.56
C GLU A 36 7.64 -7.33 14.88
N PHE A 37 6.49 -7.95 15.08
CA PHE A 37 6.14 -9.21 14.41
C PHE A 37 6.07 -9.05 12.88
N ILE A 38 5.61 -7.91 12.40
CA ILE A 38 5.60 -7.58 10.97
C ILE A 38 7.02 -7.44 10.43
N LYS A 39 7.95 -6.80 11.14
CA LYS A 39 9.36 -6.75 10.73
C LYS A 39 9.98 -8.15 10.62
N PHE A 40 9.69 -9.04 11.57
CA PHE A 40 10.12 -10.44 11.46
C PHE A 40 9.51 -11.12 10.23
N TYR A 41 8.22 -10.90 9.97
CA TYR A 41 7.52 -11.44 8.81
C TYR A 41 8.08 -10.95 7.46
N THR A 42 8.49 -9.68 7.37
CA THR A 42 9.13 -9.13 6.16
C THR A 42 10.51 -9.72 5.93
N LEU A 43 11.32 -9.85 6.99
CA LEU A 43 12.64 -10.48 6.94
C LEU A 43 12.56 -11.92 6.43
N LEU A 44 11.57 -12.68 6.92
CA LEU A 44 11.35 -14.07 6.50
C LEU A 44 10.89 -14.20 5.05
N GLN A 45 10.18 -13.21 4.52
CA GLN A 45 9.79 -13.15 3.11
C GLN A 45 10.83 -12.49 2.19
N ASN A 46 11.93 -11.98 2.75
CA ASN A 46 12.91 -11.16 2.02
C ASN A 46 12.24 -9.99 1.26
N LYS A 47 11.27 -9.34 1.91
CA LYS A 47 10.53 -8.19 1.40
C LYS A 47 10.85 -6.94 2.22
N ASP A 48 10.72 -5.79 1.59
CA ASP A 48 10.85 -4.51 2.28
C ASP A 48 9.56 -4.14 3.04
N LEU A 49 9.65 -3.33 4.10
CA LEU A 49 8.47 -2.81 4.80
C LEU A 49 7.60 -1.91 3.90
N ASP A 50 8.20 -1.28 2.89
CA ASP A 50 7.50 -0.47 1.91
C ASP A 50 6.80 -1.28 0.82
N ASP A 51 7.01 -2.59 0.75
CA ASP A 51 6.31 -3.51 -0.16
C ASP A 51 4.79 -3.41 0.03
N ILE A 52 4.06 -3.30 -1.08
CA ILE A 52 2.61 -3.07 -1.06
C ILE A 52 1.90 -4.25 -0.39
N ASP A 53 2.32 -5.49 -0.63
CA ASP A 53 1.67 -6.66 -0.03
C ASP A 53 1.89 -6.68 1.49
N ILE A 54 3.09 -6.30 1.94
CA ILE A 54 3.39 -6.17 3.37
C ILE A 54 2.51 -5.11 4.01
N LYS A 55 2.39 -3.92 3.40
CA LYS A 55 1.53 -2.84 3.91
C LYS A 55 0.07 -3.24 3.99
N VAL A 56 -0.43 -3.92 2.96
CA VAL A 56 -1.81 -4.45 2.95
C VAL A 56 -2.00 -5.46 4.07
N LYS A 57 -1.10 -6.45 4.21
CA LYS A 57 -1.16 -7.44 5.30
C LYS A 57 -1.09 -6.79 6.68
N PHE A 58 -0.25 -5.77 6.86
CA PHE A 58 -0.18 -5.00 8.10
C PHE A 58 -1.53 -4.41 8.47
N ILE A 59 -2.15 -3.64 7.57
CA ILE A 59 -3.43 -2.96 7.84
C ILE A 59 -4.56 -3.97 8.06
N VAL A 60 -4.63 -5.02 7.23
CA VAL A 60 -5.67 -6.05 7.35
C VAL A 60 -5.57 -6.82 8.66
N GLY A 61 -4.35 -7.06 9.16
CA GLY A 61 -4.12 -7.75 10.42
C GLY A 61 -4.28 -6.87 11.67
N LEU A 62 -4.52 -5.56 11.55
CA LEU A 62 -4.76 -4.69 12.72
C LEU A 62 -6.01 -5.11 13.50
N SER A 63 -6.02 -4.80 14.80
CA SER A 63 -7.25 -4.86 15.59
C SER A 63 -8.29 -3.89 15.03
N PRO A 64 -9.60 -4.12 15.22
CA PRO A 64 -10.65 -3.24 14.66
C PRO A 64 -10.46 -1.76 14.99
N ASP A 65 -10.07 -1.44 16.23
CA ASP A 65 -9.85 -0.06 16.67
C ASP A 65 -8.65 0.58 15.98
N ASN A 66 -7.51 -0.12 15.91
CA ASN A 66 -6.33 0.39 15.24
C ASN A 66 -6.50 0.46 13.72
N LYS A 67 -7.25 -0.48 13.14
CA LYS A 67 -7.63 -0.45 11.72
C LYS A 67 -8.44 0.81 11.42
N LYS A 68 -9.46 1.10 12.23
CA LYS A 68 -10.25 2.33 12.12
C LYS A 68 -9.38 3.58 12.24
N CYS A 69 -8.48 3.63 13.23
CA CYS A 69 -7.53 4.73 13.37
C CYS A 69 -6.61 4.88 12.15
N ALA A 70 -6.12 3.77 11.57
CA ALA A 70 -5.28 3.79 10.38
C ALA A 70 -6.04 4.30 9.14
N GLU A 71 -7.30 3.89 8.98
CA GLU A 71 -8.19 4.39 7.93
C GLU A 71 -8.48 5.88 8.07
N GLU A 72 -8.82 6.33 9.28
CA GLU A 72 -9.06 7.75 9.59
C GLU A 72 -7.79 8.58 9.35
N PHE A 73 -6.63 8.09 9.78
CA PHE A 73 -5.35 8.74 9.54
C PHE A 73 -5.01 8.81 8.05
N GLY A 74 -5.27 7.73 7.29
CA GLY A 74 -5.11 7.70 5.84
C GLY A 74 -6.01 8.71 5.13
N LYS A 75 -7.28 8.81 5.55
CA LYS A 75 -8.25 9.80 5.04
C LYS A 75 -7.79 11.23 5.34
N TYR A 76 -7.34 11.50 6.56
CA TYR A 76 -6.78 12.79 6.98
C TYR A 76 -5.57 13.16 6.12
N LYS A 77 -4.59 12.26 6.00
CA LYS A 77 -3.37 12.51 5.22
C LYS A 77 -3.66 12.73 3.74
N ALA A 78 -4.58 11.98 3.16
CA ALA A 78 -5.00 12.20 1.78
C ALA A 78 -5.65 13.58 1.57
N GLY A 79 -6.35 14.13 2.57
CA GLY A 79 -6.91 15.48 2.53
C GLY A 79 -5.86 16.61 2.65
N GLU A 80 -4.73 16.34 3.31
CA GLU A 80 -3.60 17.28 3.42
C GLU A 80 -2.66 17.28 2.20
N LEU A 81 -2.74 16.26 1.34
CA LEU A 81 -1.83 16.16 0.21
C LEU A 81 -2.02 17.31 -0.78
N LYS A 82 -0.90 17.99 -1.07
CA LYS A 82 -0.79 19.01 -2.10
C LYS A 82 0.24 18.56 -3.13
N GLN A 83 -0.04 18.81 -4.40
CA GLN A 83 0.88 18.59 -5.51
C GLN A 83 2.19 19.36 -5.30
N GLY A 84 2.15 20.59 -4.77
CA GLY A 84 3.38 21.38 -4.63
C GLY A 84 4.15 21.48 -5.95
N ASN A 85 5.40 21.01 -5.96
CA ASN A 85 6.28 20.97 -7.15
C ASN A 85 6.44 19.56 -7.75
N GLU A 86 5.71 18.54 -7.27
CA GLU A 86 5.78 17.22 -7.91
C GLU A 86 4.96 17.18 -9.20
N SER A 87 5.43 16.35 -10.15
CA SER A 87 4.72 16.06 -11.39
C SER A 87 3.32 15.51 -11.12
N ILE A 88 2.36 15.82 -11.98
CA ILE A 88 0.97 15.30 -11.90
C ILE A 88 0.94 13.78 -11.74
N ARG A 89 1.74 13.05 -12.54
CA ARG A 89 1.80 11.57 -12.47
C ARG A 89 2.21 11.06 -11.09
N LYS A 90 3.27 11.63 -10.51
CA LYS A 90 3.77 11.24 -9.18
C LYS A 90 2.74 11.54 -8.09
N PHE A 91 2.12 12.72 -8.14
CA PHE A 91 1.07 13.11 -7.21
C PHE A 91 -0.11 12.13 -7.24
N TYR A 92 -0.56 11.77 -8.45
CA TYR A 92 -1.64 10.82 -8.64
C TYR A 92 -1.31 9.43 -8.12
N GLN A 93 -0.14 8.87 -8.46
CA GLN A 93 0.30 7.57 -7.97
C GLN A 93 0.36 7.53 -6.43
N LYS A 94 0.75 8.63 -5.79
CA LYS A 94 0.77 8.74 -4.32
C LYS A 94 -0.64 8.70 -3.74
N LEU A 95 -1.59 9.42 -4.33
CA LEU A 95 -3.00 9.37 -3.93
C LEU A 95 -3.61 7.99 -4.17
N GLU A 96 -3.31 7.35 -5.30
CA GLU A 96 -3.77 5.99 -5.60
C GLU A 96 -3.24 4.97 -4.58
N ARG A 97 -1.98 5.08 -4.16
CA ARG A 97 -1.42 4.27 -3.07
C ARG A 97 -2.18 4.47 -1.77
N LEU A 98 -2.52 5.70 -1.40
CA LEU A 98 -3.33 5.97 -0.20
C LEU A 98 -4.76 5.46 -0.34
N ARG A 99 -5.35 5.51 -1.53
CA ARG A 99 -6.62 4.86 -1.82
C ARG A 99 -6.54 3.35 -1.62
N LYS A 100 -5.49 2.67 -2.05
CA LYS A 100 -5.35 1.21 -1.80
C LYS A 100 -5.31 0.85 -0.30
N LEU A 101 -4.95 1.81 0.55
CA LEU A 101 -4.86 1.67 2.00
C LEU A 101 -6.12 2.15 2.74
N SER A 102 -7.10 2.75 2.04
CA SER A 102 -8.32 3.29 2.65
C SER A 102 -9.55 2.87 1.85
N GLU A 103 -10.68 2.61 2.50
CA GLU A 103 -11.97 2.46 1.80
C GLU A 103 -12.45 3.83 1.28
N CYS A 104 -11.75 4.34 0.28
CA CYS A 104 -12.04 5.61 -0.36
C CYS A 104 -12.70 5.32 -1.72
N ASP A 105 -13.90 5.83 -1.92
CA ASP A 105 -14.58 5.74 -3.20
C ASP A 105 -13.93 6.66 -4.26
N GLU A 106 -14.36 6.52 -5.50
CA GLU A 106 -13.82 7.27 -6.65
C GLU A 106 -14.16 8.76 -6.58
N GLU A 107 -15.31 9.11 -6.01
CA GLU A 107 -15.77 10.50 -5.86
C GLU A 107 -14.93 11.25 -4.81
N ASP A 108 -14.64 10.61 -3.69
CA ASP A 108 -13.71 11.11 -2.67
C ASP A 108 -12.29 11.27 -3.24
N LEU A 109 -11.82 10.31 -4.04
CA LEU A 109 -10.52 10.40 -4.70
C LEU A 109 -10.49 11.62 -5.64
N ARG A 110 -11.52 11.80 -6.46
CA ARG A 110 -11.65 12.92 -7.38
C ARG A 110 -11.62 14.26 -6.63
N LYS A 111 -12.37 14.37 -5.53
CA LYS A 111 -12.39 15.56 -4.68
C LYS A 111 -11.01 15.85 -4.08
N LYS A 112 -10.32 14.82 -3.59
CA LYS A 112 -8.95 14.95 -3.04
C LYS A 112 -7.93 15.38 -4.08
N ILE A 113 -7.99 14.82 -5.30
CA ILE A 113 -7.13 15.23 -6.42
C ILE A 113 -7.39 16.69 -6.73
N PHE A 114 -8.65 17.08 -6.91
CA PHE A 114 -9.01 18.45 -7.25
C PHE A 114 -8.55 19.46 -6.19
N CYS A 115 -8.76 19.17 -4.90
CA CYS A 115 -8.29 20.05 -3.82
C CYS A 115 -6.77 20.02 -3.63
N GLY A 116 -6.09 19.00 -4.13
CA GLY A 116 -4.67 18.76 -3.94
C GLY A 116 -3.77 19.29 -5.07
N ILE A 117 -4.24 19.31 -6.31
CA ILE A 117 -3.49 19.85 -7.45
C ILE A 117 -3.33 21.38 -7.37
N SER A 118 -2.34 21.91 -8.10
CA SER A 118 -2.05 23.35 -8.15
C SER A 118 -3.25 24.18 -8.61
N SER A 119 -3.34 25.45 -8.21
CA SER A 119 -4.43 26.35 -8.62
C SER A 119 -4.58 26.44 -10.13
N LYS A 120 -3.45 26.51 -10.87
CA LYS A 120 -3.44 26.48 -12.33
C LYS A 120 -4.14 25.23 -12.87
N ASN A 121 -3.76 24.06 -12.36
CA ASN A 121 -4.34 22.79 -12.79
C ASN A 121 -5.81 22.64 -12.38
N GLN A 122 -6.23 23.23 -11.25
CA GLN A 122 -7.64 23.28 -10.86
C GLN A 122 -8.49 24.05 -11.88
N ASP A 123 -7.97 25.17 -12.39
CA ASP A 123 -8.69 25.99 -13.36
C ASP A 123 -8.84 25.29 -14.72
N GLU A 124 -7.81 24.55 -15.15
CA GLU A 124 -7.86 23.69 -16.34
C GLU A 124 -8.92 22.58 -16.20
N VAL A 125 -8.95 21.89 -15.05
CA VAL A 125 -9.95 20.86 -14.77
C VAL A 125 -11.38 21.44 -14.77
N LYS A 126 -11.57 22.67 -14.25
CA LYS A 126 -12.88 23.36 -14.34
C LYS A 126 -13.26 23.64 -15.79
N LEU A 127 -12.29 24.04 -16.62
CA LEU A 127 -12.51 24.34 -18.04
C LEU A 127 -12.93 23.09 -18.83
N TRP A 128 -12.33 21.94 -18.55
CA TRP A 128 -12.66 20.67 -19.22
C TRP A 128 -13.94 20.01 -18.70
N GLY A 129 -14.34 20.35 -17.47
CA GLY A 129 -15.52 19.83 -16.82
C GLY A 129 -15.20 18.71 -15.82
N MET A 130 -15.72 18.87 -14.61
CA MET A 130 -15.55 17.90 -13.50
C MET A 130 -16.37 16.61 -13.67
N ASN A 131 -16.81 16.26 -14.87
CA ASN A 131 -17.51 15.00 -15.13
C ASN A 131 -16.67 14.03 -15.95
N LEU A 132 -15.50 14.45 -16.47
CA LEU A 132 -14.61 13.57 -17.22
C LEU A 132 -14.13 12.40 -16.35
N PRO A 133 -13.86 11.22 -16.93
CA PRO A 133 -13.20 10.12 -16.23
C PRO A 133 -11.88 10.57 -15.61
N LEU A 134 -11.53 9.99 -14.46
CA LEU A 134 -10.35 10.42 -13.72
C LEU A 134 -9.06 10.22 -14.53
N ASP A 135 -8.94 9.09 -15.21
CA ASP A 135 -7.79 8.78 -16.05
C ASP A 135 -7.63 9.81 -17.18
N GLU A 136 -8.73 10.27 -17.79
CA GLU A 136 -8.70 11.29 -18.84
C GLU A 136 -8.23 12.65 -18.31
N LEU A 137 -8.67 13.04 -17.10
CA LEU A 137 -8.19 14.27 -16.47
C LEU A 137 -6.68 14.22 -16.20
N ILE A 138 -6.18 13.08 -15.73
CA ILE A 138 -4.75 12.89 -15.47
C ILE A 138 -3.94 13.00 -16.77
N GLU A 139 -4.34 12.33 -17.84
CA GLU A 139 -3.63 12.39 -19.12
C GLU A 139 -3.56 13.82 -19.69
N ARG A 140 -4.66 14.58 -19.60
CA ARG A 140 -4.68 15.97 -20.06
C ARG A 140 -3.79 16.87 -19.21
N LEU A 141 -3.83 16.72 -17.88
CA LEU A 141 -2.96 17.48 -16.96
C LEU A 141 -1.49 17.16 -17.19
N GLU A 142 -1.13 15.90 -17.45
CA GLU A 142 0.24 15.49 -17.78
C GLU A 142 0.70 16.10 -19.11
N THR A 143 -0.19 16.14 -20.11
CA THR A 143 0.11 16.77 -21.40
C THR A 143 0.38 18.26 -21.22
N LEU A 144 -0.41 18.96 -20.40
CA LEU A 144 -0.19 20.37 -20.08
C LEU A 144 1.13 20.60 -19.32
N GLU A 145 1.47 19.72 -18.39
CA GLU A 145 2.73 19.79 -17.64
C GLU A 145 3.93 19.71 -18.59
N GLN A 146 3.92 18.75 -19.53
CA GLN A 146 4.95 18.57 -20.56
C GLN A 146 5.06 19.73 -21.56
N LEU A 147 3.94 20.42 -21.85
CA LEU A 147 3.94 21.60 -22.73
C LEU A 147 4.43 22.87 -22.03
N SER A 148 4.56 22.84 -20.71
CA SER A 148 4.99 23.98 -19.90
C SER A 148 6.45 23.92 -19.44
N GLU A 149 7.15 22.82 -19.75
CA GLU A 149 8.61 22.66 -19.64
C GLU A 149 9.33 23.17 -20.91
#